data_AF-W3XP46-F1
#
_entry.id   AF-W3XP46-F1
#
_cell.length_a   1.000
_cell.length_b   1.000
_cell.length_c   1.000
_cell.angle_alpha   90.00
_cell.angle_beta   90.00
_cell.angle_gamma   90.00
#
_symmetry.space_group_name_H-M   'P 1'
#
loop_
_entity.id
_entity.type
_entity.pdbx_description
1 polymer ?
#
loop_
_entity_poly.entity_id
_entity_poly.type
_entity_poly.pdbx_seq_one_letter_code
_entity_poly.pdbx_strand_id
1 'polypeptide(L)'
;MRVDTFIVGLLGLVPGLGSASHCSLNDQSESLSFVSKPRTFILTDILNEPDDSQSLIRYLLYANSFDTRGLVATTSIWLQNNTHPEAITAILDTYATVVDNLNQHVGFEPSYESSETLKLRVTSGPTVYGQAAFQQELSHGAALLISSLQESEEPLFVSLWGGANTLAQALQYASVTYTEDEFSVLRNKLRVYAISDQDDTGEWIRQTYPDIVYIVSSHAWAIYPNAAWQGMGFSGMSGANNSIVSADWLAANIQSTGPLGEIYPDIALSMEGDSPSWMWLIENGLGNRDHIEWGSWGGRYDTATMPHGTTKHYFDTMDRVFDTDGNYAFNNYATIWRWRAAFQEDFAARMQWSNSSDFSQVSHPPFINVNGSEGPETMWIRVPSNISSSNEIILDATKTIDTDNTSSNGDLEFQWYQYWDPTLHIQPYFPTDGGLKITSQDSDSEFTNATSWNDAGFSGIVKGQIISVNATRIDVSAVADGDKSLPQLQHLILQVTNKRGKYPIRRYKRVVFEIGAQL
;
A
#
# COMPACT_ATOMS: atom_id res chain seq x y z
N MET A 1 21.54 -20.09 -62.09
CA MET A 1 21.40 -20.80 -63.38
C MET A 1 21.87 -22.24 -63.15
N ARG A 2 20.95 -23.22 -63.27
CA ARG A 2 21.08 -24.70 -63.09
C ARG A 2 21.42 -25.15 -61.65
N VAL A 3 20.55 -25.73 -60.81
CA VAL A 3 19.57 -26.85 -60.93
C VAL A 3 20.20 -28.15 -61.41
N ASP A 4 20.26 -29.15 -60.51
CA ASP A 4 19.80 -30.54 -60.67
C ASP A 4 20.11 -31.34 -59.38
N THR A 5 19.47 -32.43 -58.93
CA THR A 5 18.09 -32.98 -58.94
C THR A 5 18.11 -34.16 -57.93
N PHE A 6 16.96 -34.41 -57.29
CA PHE A 6 16.61 -35.44 -56.28
C PHE A 6 16.99 -36.92 -56.57
N ILE A 7 17.16 -37.73 -55.50
CA ILE A 7 16.64 -39.12 -55.37
C ILE A 7 16.20 -39.41 -53.90
N VAL A 8 15.17 -40.24 -53.79
CA VAL A 8 14.23 -40.54 -52.69
C VAL A 8 14.62 -41.77 -51.85
N GLY A 9 14.28 -41.77 -50.55
CA GLY A 9 13.61 -42.91 -49.88
C GLY A 9 14.38 -43.67 -48.78
N LEU A 10 13.85 -43.69 -47.54
CA LEU A 10 13.09 -44.83 -46.99
C LEU A 10 12.62 -44.56 -45.55
N LEU A 11 11.39 -45.00 -45.24
CA LEU A 11 10.80 -45.09 -43.90
C LEU A 11 11.55 -46.10 -43.02
N GLY A 12 11.65 -45.79 -41.72
CA GLY A 12 11.94 -46.74 -40.64
C GLY A 12 11.22 -46.30 -39.37
N LEU A 13 10.27 -47.12 -38.93
CA LEU A 13 9.41 -46.97 -37.75
C LEU A 13 9.96 -47.87 -36.62
N VAL A 14 9.47 -47.66 -35.37
CA VAL A 14 9.50 -48.56 -34.18
C VAL A 14 10.68 -48.29 -33.20
N PRO A 15 10.52 -48.43 -31.84
CA PRO A 15 9.47 -47.99 -30.90
C PRO A 15 10.04 -47.33 -29.62
N GLY A 16 9.17 -46.90 -28.70
CA GLY A 16 9.52 -46.30 -27.41
C GLY A 16 10.13 -47.27 -26.38
N LEU A 17 10.86 -46.67 -25.43
CA LEU A 17 11.22 -47.19 -24.12
C LEU A 17 11.29 -45.99 -23.17
N GLY A 18 10.57 -46.09 -22.05
CA GLY A 18 10.46 -45.04 -21.05
C GLY A 18 11.78 -44.78 -20.33
N SER A 19 11.95 -43.53 -19.89
CA SER A 19 12.88 -43.17 -18.83
C SER A 19 12.10 -42.44 -17.75
N ALA A 20 12.19 -42.99 -16.53
CA ALA A 20 11.70 -42.40 -15.31
C ALA A 20 12.31 -41.00 -15.16
N SER A 21 11.46 -39.99 -15.00
CA SER A 21 11.87 -38.65 -14.63
C SER A 21 12.40 -38.71 -13.19
N HIS A 22 13.69 -38.48 -13.03
CA HIS A 22 14.29 -38.17 -11.74
C HIS A 22 13.61 -36.92 -11.17
N CYS A 23 12.96 -37.09 -10.02
CA CYS A 23 12.48 -36.00 -9.19
C CYS A 23 13.73 -35.32 -8.59
N SER A 24 14.11 -34.19 -9.17
CA SER A 24 15.08 -33.26 -8.60
C SER A 24 14.29 -32.25 -7.76
N LEU A 25 14.43 -32.34 -6.45
CA LEU A 25 14.03 -31.31 -5.49
C LEU A 25 14.83 -30.03 -5.80
N ASN A 26 14.30 -29.12 -6.62
CA ASN A 26 14.86 -27.77 -6.80
C ASN A 26 13.96 -26.80 -7.62
N ASP A 27 12.63 -26.84 -7.43
CA ASP A 27 11.70 -25.98 -8.18
C ASP A 27 10.77 -25.13 -7.27
N GLN A 28 11.22 -24.82 -6.05
CA GLN A 28 10.47 -24.01 -5.07
C GLN A 28 10.89 -22.53 -5.08
N SER A 29 11.13 -21.96 -6.27
CA SER A 29 11.24 -20.51 -6.43
C SER A 29 10.80 -20.10 -7.83
N GLU A 30 9.55 -20.38 -8.20
CA GLU A 30 8.93 -19.62 -9.27
C GLU A 30 8.83 -18.15 -8.81
N SER A 31 9.56 -17.31 -9.55
CA SER A 31 9.74 -15.87 -9.38
C SER A 31 8.47 -15.13 -8.95
N LEU A 32 8.38 -14.77 -7.67
CA LEU A 32 7.43 -13.81 -7.11
C LEU A 32 7.84 -12.38 -7.48
N SER A 33 7.95 -12.06 -8.78
CA SER A 33 8.37 -10.72 -9.21
C SER A 33 7.18 -9.77 -9.27
N PHE A 34 7.24 -8.73 -8.44
CA PHE A 34 6.39 -7.54 -8.56
C PHE A 34 6.72 -6.81 -9.89
N VAL A 35 5.71 -6.22 -10.53
CA VAL A 35 5.85 -5.58 -11.86
C VAL A 35 6.91 -4.46 -11.84
N SER A 36 7.01 -3.71 -10.73
CA SER A 36 8.15 -2.84 -10.40
C SER A 36 8.02 -2.32 -8.96
N LYS A 37 9.11 -2.23 -8.19
CA LYS A 37 9.08 -1.59 -6.86
C LYS A 37 8.79 -0.09 -7.01
N PRO A 38 7.84 0.51 -6.27
CA PRO A 38 7.65 1.95 -6.29
C PRO A 38 8.88 2.67 -5.73
N ARG A 39 9.28 3.74 -6.43
CA ARG A 39 10.44 4.56 -6.07
C ARG A 39 10.03 5.53 -4.96
N THR A 40 10.68 5.43 -3.80
CA THR A 40 10.29 6.20 -2.60
C THR A 40 11.36 7.18 -2.19
N PHE A 41 10.95 8.34 -1.70
CA PHE A 41 11.81 9.39 -1.17
C PHE A 41 11.18 9.95 0.10
N ILE A 42 11.86 9.85 1.23
CA ILE A 42 11.31 10.26 2.54
C ILE A 42 11.99 11.54 3.00
N LEU A 43 11.18 12.53 3.37
CA LEU A 43 11.59 13.77 4.03
C LEU A 43 11.09 13.72 5.48
N THR A 44 12.01 13.66 6.45
CA THR A 44 11.70 13.41 7.87
C THR A 44 12.38 14.42 8.78
N ASP A 45 11.65 14.98 9.73
CA ASP A 45 12.18 15.81 10.81
C ASP A 45 12.55 14.97 12.05
N ILE A 46 13.10 13.78 11.80
CA ILE A 46 13.57 12.83 12.80
C ILE A 46 14.28 13.49 13.99
N LEU A 47 13.97 12.98 15.18
CA LEU A 47 14.31 13.53 16.51
C LEU A 47 13.49 14.75 16.94
N ASN A 48 12.55 15.24 16.12
CA ASN A 48 11.47 16.08 16.61
C ASN A 48 10.63 15.33 17.65
N GLU A 49 10.02 14.21 17.20
CA GLU A 49 9.25 13.29 18.01
C GLU A 49 9.77 11.85 17.82
N PRO A 50 9.42 10.91 18.72
CA PRO A 50 9.86 9.53 18.58
C PRO A 50 9.26 8.79 17.37
N ASP A 51 8.14 9.26 16.83
CA ASP A 51 7.36 8.55 15.82
C ASP A 51 8.04 8.48 14.46
N ASP A 52 8.83 9.48 14.03
CA ASP A 52 9.68 9.35 12.84
C ASP A 52 10.62 8.13 12.94
N SER A 53 11.19 7.90 14.13
CA SER A 53 12.09 6.75 14.37
C SER A 53 11.31 5.43 14.36
N GLN A 54 10.12 5.42 14.94
CA GLN A 54 9.20 4.27 14.89
C GLN A 54 8.83 3.93 13.43
N SER A 55 8.45 4.94 12.65
CA SER A 55 8.05 4.83 11.25
C SER A 55 9.22 4.40 10.36
N LEU A 56 10.44 4.89 10.59
CA LEU A 56 11.63 4.44 9.85
C LEU A 56 11.97 2.98 10.16
N ILE A 57 11.95 2.57 11.44
CA ILE A 57 12.21 1.17 11.81
C ILE A 57 11.21 0.24 11.12
N ARG A 58 9.93 0.60 11.13
CA ARG A 58 8.91 -0.17 10.43
C ARG A 58 9.12 -0.15 8.92
N TYR A 59 9.38 1.00 8.31
CA TYR A 59 9.65 1.13 6.87
C TYR A 59 10.73 0.15 6.40
N LEU A 60 11.82 0.01 7.18
CA LEU A 60 12.92 -0.91 6.85
C LEU A 60 12.50 -2.38 6.81
N LEU A 61 11.49 -2.77 7.59
CA LEU A 61 10.90 -4.12 7.53
C LEU A 61 10.03 -4.35 6.29
N TYR A 62 9.72 -3.30 5.52
CA TYR A 62 9.02 -3.38 4.25
C TYR A 62 9.90 -2.92 3.07
N ALA A 63 11.14 -2.51 3.31
CA ALA A 63 12.02 -1.92 2.30
C ALA A 63 12.31 -2.86 1.12
N ASN A 64 12.10 -4.17 1.28
CA ASN A 64 12.15 -5.10 0.15
C ASN A 64 11.09 -4.78 -0.92
N SER A 65 9.93 -4.23 -0.53
CA SER A 65 8.87 -3.80 -1.44
C SER A 65 9.12 -2.44 -2.08
N PHE A 66 10.18 -1.72 -1.69
CA PHE A 66 10.43 -0.35 -2.14
C PHE A 66 11.75 -0.21 -2.85
N ASP A 67 11.79 0.76 -3.76
CA ASP A 67 13.02 1.25 -4.32
C ASP A 67 13.38 2.59 -3.66
N THR A 68 14.20 2.53 -2.61
CA THR A 68 14.50 3.69 -1.75
C THR A 68 15.50 4.62 -2.44
N ARG A 69 15.08 5.84 -2.74
CA ARG A 69 15.88 6.85 -3.47
C ARG A 69 16.39 7.99 -2.60
N GLY A 70 15.80 8.19 -1.43
CA GLY A 70 16.29 9.15 -0.44
C GLY A 70 15.70 8.93 0.93
N LEU A 71 16.54 9.04 1.95
CA LEU A 71 16.15 9.14 3.36
C LEU A 71 16.74 10.45 3.89
N VAL A 72 15.96 11.52 3.82
CA VAL A 72 16.48 12.89 3.95
C VAL A 72 15.93 13.56 5.19
N ALA A 73 16.84 14.00 6.06
CA ALA A 73 16.47 14.81 7.21
C ALA A 73 16.03 16.21 6.76
N THR A 74 14.90 16.69 7.26
CA THR A 74 14.28 17.97 6.91
C THR A 74 13.87 18.71 8.19
N THR A 75 13.45 19.97 8.07
CA THR A 75 12.88 20.75 9.19
C THR A 75 11.35 20.72 9.14
N SER A 76 10.70 21.10 10.23
CA SER A 76 9.25 21.34 10.33
C SER A 76 8.98 22.51 11.26
N ILE A 77 7.70 22.83 11.52
CA ILE A 77 7.33 23.78 12.58
C ILE A 77 7.77 23.30 13.98
N TRP A 78 7.92 22.00 14.17
CA TRP A 78 8.31 21.38 15.44
C TRP A 78 9.84 21.24 15.57
N LEU A 79 10.56 21.17 14.44
CA LEU A 79 12.03 21.19 14.36
C LEU A 79 12.53 22.21 13.32
N GLN A 80 12.64 23.48 13.72
CA GLN A 80 12.75 24.59 12.76
C GLN A 80 14.15 24.91 12.24
N ASN A 81 15.22 24.55 12.96
CA ASN A 81 16.55 25.18 12.78
C ASN A 81 17.71 24.17 12.68
N ASN A 82 17.41 22.90 12.49
CA ASN A 82 18.37 21.80 12.47
C ASN A 82 17.77 20.56 11.82
N THR A 83 18.63 19.65 11.40
CA THR A 83 18.32 18.38 10.73
C THR A 83 19.24 17.31 11.27
N HIS A 84 18.77 16.06 11.33
CA HIS A 84 19.47 14.96 12.01
C HIS A 84 19.68 13.71 11.13
N PRO A 85 20.40 13.80 9.99
CA PRO A 85 20.69 12.63 9.14
C PRO A 85 21.50 11.53 9.85
N GLU A 86 22.23 11.87 10.90
CA GLU A 86 22.94 10.93 11.76
C GLU A 86 21.98 9.98 12.51
N ALA A 87 20.77 10.43 12.84
CA ALA A 87 19.77 9.58 13.49
C ALA A 87 19.27 8.48 12.55
N ILE A 88 19.05 8.83 11.28
CA ILE A 88 18.71 7.87 10.21
C ILE A 88 19.84 6.84 10.08
N THR A 89 21.09 7.31 10.06
CA THR A 89 22.28 6.46 9.94
C THR A 89 22.39 5.47 11.11
N ALA A 90 22.11 5.91 12.34
CA ALA A 90 22.15 5.06 13.54
C ALA A 90 21.08 3.95 13.52
N ILE A 91 19.88 4.24 13.00
CA ILE A 91 18.85 3.20 12.79
C ILE A 91 19.31 2.21 11.71
N LEU A 92 19.91 2.70 10.62
CA LEU A 92 20.46 1.86 9.57
C LEU A 92 21.63 1.00 10.06
N ASP A 93 22.44 1.45 11.01
CA ASP A 93 23.47 0.64 11.67
C ASP A 93 22.86 -0.58 12.37
N THR A 94 21.74 -0.40 13.06
CA THR A 94 21.03 -1.51 13.72
C THR A 94 20.40 -2.44 12.68
N TYR A 95 19.79 -1.89 11.64
CA TYR A 95 19.24 -2.66 10.52
C TYR A 95 20.30 -3.54 9.82
N ALA A 96 21.55 -3.08 9.72
CA ALA A 96 22.65 -3.86 9.17
C ALA A 96 22.86 -5.22 9.87
N THR A 97 22.45 -5.32 11.14
CA THR A 97 22.59 -6.54 11.94
C THR A 97 21.49 -7.57 11.69
N VAL A 98 20.40 -7.18 11.02
CA VAL A 98 19.21 -8.03 10.82
C VAL A 98 18.81 -8.24 9.36
N VAL A 99 19.35 -7.45 8.42
CA VAL A 99 18.97 -7.52 6.99
C VAL A 99 19.20 -8.90 6.37
N ASP A 100 20.23 -9.62 6.79
CA ASP A 100 20.52 -10.97 6.29
C ASP A 100 19.45 -11.98 6.74
N ASN A 101 18.91 -11.83 7.95
CA ASN A 101 17.78 -12.62 8.44
C ASN A 101 16.52 -12.29 7.62
N LEU A 102 16.21 -11.00 7.44
CA LEU A 102 15.07 -10.55 6.63
C LEU A 102 15.11 -11.11 5.21
N ASN A 103 16.30 -11.18 4.60
CA ASN A 103 16.52 -11.75 3.28
C ASN A 103 16.35 -13.27 3.20
N GLN A 104 16.25 -14.01 4.32
CA GLN A 104 15.85 -15.42 4.30
C GLN A 104 14.33 -15.62 4.22
N HIS A 105 13.56 -14.56 4.48
CA HIS A 105 12.09 -14.59 4.53
C HIS A 105 11.43 -14.06 3.25
N VAL A 106 12.23 -13.50 2.35
CA VAL A 106 11.81 -13.09 1.02
C VAL A 106 12.63 -13.89 0.03
N GLY A 107 12.00 -14.37 -1.05
CA GLY A 107 12.74 -15.07 -2.11
C GLY A 107 13.83 -14.19 -2.72
N PHE A 108 14.56 -14.71 -3.72
CA PHE A 108 15.67 -13.98 -4.35
C PHE A 108 15.28 -12.61 -4.92
N GLU A 109 14.02 -12.39 -5.29
CA GLU A 109 13.49 -11.09 -5.67
C GLU A 109 12.04 -10.90 -5.14
N PRO A 110 11.70 -9.72 -4.60
CA PRO A 110 12.59 -8.61 -4.30
C PRO A 110 13.25 -8.74 -2.91
N SER A 111 14.58 -8.64 -2.89
CA SER A 111 15.39 -8.64 -1.66
C SER A 111 15.39 -7.28 -0.96
N TYR A 112 15.71 -7.30 0.33
CA TYR A 112 16.03 -6.13 1.16
C TYR A 112 17.41 -5.60 0.79
N GLU A 113 17.50 -4.29 0.55
CA GLU A 113 18.76 -3.61 0.26
C GLU A 113 19.65 -3.50 1.50
N SER A 114 20.97 -3.53 1.32
CA SER A 114 21.92 -3.44 2.43
C SER A 114 21.92 -2.06 3.09
N SER A 115 22.28 -2.03 4.38
CA SER A 115 22.44 -0.79 5.14
C SER A 115 23.42 0.19 4.49
N GLU A 116 24.55 -0.32 3.98
CA GLU A 116 25.58 0.49 3.33
C GLU A 116 25.02 1.20 2.10
N THR A 117 24.20 0.52 1.31
CA THR A 117 23.64 1.09 0.09
C THR A 117 22.56 2.13 0.42
N LEU A 118 21.71 1.86 1.41
CA LEU A 118 20.74 2.84 1.91
C LEU A 118 21.41 4.11 2.45
N LYS A 119 22.53 3.97 3.20
CA LYS A 119 23.30 5.09 3.74
C LYS A 119 23.87 6.02 2.68
N LEU A 120 24.14 5.55 1.47
CA LEU A 120 24.58 6.40 0.35
C LEU A 120 23.49 7.41 -0.08
N ARG A 121 22.23 7.16 0.31
CA ARG A 121 21.07 8.00 0.00
C ARG A 121 20.55 8.75 1.23
N VAL A 122 21.29 8.72 2.34
CA VAL A 122 21.02 9.53 3.52
C VAL A 122 21.66 10.90 3.37
N THR A 123 20.87 11.95 3.49
CA THR A 123 21.37 13.32 3.36
C THR A 123 20.48 14.30 4.12
N SER A 124 20.78 15.59 3.98
CA SER A 124 20.08 16.68 4.67
C SER A 124 19.47 17.67 3.68
N GLY A 125 18.24 18.06 3.97
CA GLY A 125 17.59 19.25 3.43
C GLY A 125 18.14 20.55 4.02
N PRO A 126 17.45 21.68 3.76
CA PRO A 126 17.75 22.97 4.38
C PRO A 126 17.58 22.91 5.89
N THR A 127 18.49 23.54 6.64
CA THR A 127 18.43 23.62 8.12
C THR A 127 17.61 24.81 8.62
N VAL A 128 16.75 25.38 7.77
CA VAL A 128 15.91 26.54 8.08
C VAL A 128 14.45 26.22 7.77
N TYR A 129 13.55 26.71 8.62
CA TYR A 129 12.13 26.51 8.49
C TYR A 129 11.56 27.06 7.17
N GLY A 130 10.78 26.22 6.48
CA GLY A 130 9.86 26.66 5.44
C GLY A 130 10.52 27.42 4.28
N GLN A 131 9.85 28.48 3.80
CA GLN A 131 10.27 29.28 2.64
C GLN A 131 11.60 30.03 2.85
N ALA A 132 12.13 30.10 4.07
CA ALA A 132 13.49 30.60 4.29
C ALA A 132 14.55 29.79 3.51
N ALA A 133 14.25 28.52 3.18
CA ALA A 133 15.07 27.67 2.33
C ALA A 133 15.34 28.24 0.93
N PHE A 134 14.45 29.09 0.40
CA PHE A 134 14.61 29.70 -0.93
C PHE A 134 15.74 30.71 -1.02
N GLN A 135 16.24 31.19 0.12
CA GLN A 135 17.38 32.11 0.21
C GLN A 135 18.69 31.39 0.55
N GLN A 136 18.66 30.07 0.69
CA GLN A 136 19.84 29.25 0.96
C GLN A 136 20.40 28.66 -0.33
N GLU A 137 21.66 28.21 -0.28
CA GLU A 137 22.21 27.34 -1.33
C GLU A 137 21.39 26.04 -1.42
N LEU A 138 21.40 25.42 -2.61
CA LEU A 138 20.70 24.17 -2.85
C LEU A 138 21.24 23.10 -1.89
N SER A 139 20.38 22.58 -1.02
CA SER A 139 20.75 21.53 -0.07
C SER A 139 21.07 20.22 -0.79
N HIS A 140 21.90 19.38 -0.18
CA HIS A 140 22.20 18.06 -0.72
C HIS A 140 20.94 17.19 -0.87
N GLY A 141 19.97 17.32 0.03
CA GLY A 141 18.65 16.67 -0.06
C GLY A 141 17.85 17.11 -1.27
N ALA A 142 17.76 18.42 -1.52
CA ALA A 142 17.09 18.95 -2.70
C ALA A 142 17.79 18.53 -4.01
N ALA A 143 19.13 18.54 -4.03
CA ALA A 143 19.92 18.06 -5.16
C ALA A 143 19.70 16.55 -5.43
N LEU A 144 19.68 15.72 -4.38
CA LEU A 144 19.40 14.29 -4.48
C LEU A 144 17.99 14.04 -5.03
N LEU A 145 16.99 14.79 -4.58
CA LEU A 145 15.61 14.71 -5.07
C LEU A 145 15.54 15.04 -6.58
N ILE A 146 16.18 16.12 -7.03
CA ILE A 146 16.23 16.48 -8.46
C ILE A 146 16.88 15.36 -9.27
N SER A 147 18.03 14.83 -8.81
CA SER A 147 18.72 13.74 -9.50
C SER A 147 17.86 12.47 -9.57
N SER A 148 17.10 12.19 -8.52
CA SER A 148 16.16 11.06 -8.47
C SER A 148 15.00 11.26 -9.46
N LEU A 149 14.53 12.47 -9.70
CA LEU A 149 13.51 12.71 -10.74
C LEU A 149 14.06 12.56 -12.16
N GLN A 150 15.36 12.79 -12.36
CA GLN A 150 16.02 12.74 -13.67
C GLN A 150 16.42 11.33 -14.09
N GLU A 151 16.76 10.46 -13.15
CA GLU A 151 17.31 9.13 -13.45
C GLU A 151 16.30 8.12 -14.04
N SER A 152 14.99 8.40 -13.97
CA SER A 152 13.94 7.47 -14.41
C SER A 152 12.68 8.19 -14.88
N GLU A 153 11.92 7.53 -15.76
CA GLU A 153 10.58 7.96 -16.18
C GLU A 153 9.46 7.50 -15.22
N GLU A 154 9.77 6.56 -14.34
CA GLU A 154 8.82 6.07 -13.33
C GLU A 154 8.50 7.14 -12.27
N PRO A 155 7.26 7.17 -11.73
CA PRO A 155 6.89 8.07 -10.65
C PRO A 155 7.84 8.00 -9.45
N LEU A 156 8.03 9.14 -8.79
CA LEU A 156 8.74 9.24 -7.50
C LEU A 156 7.74 9.60 -6.41
N PHE A 157 7.58 8.69 -5.45
CA PHE A 157 6.68 8.84 -4.31
C PHE A 157 7.43 9.53 -3.17
N VAL A 158 7.07 10.78 -2.88
CA VAL A 158 7.71 11.62 -1.87
C VAL A 158 6.83 11.67 -0.63
N SER A 159 7.32 11.10 0.48
CA SER A 159 6.69 11.16 1.79
C SER A 159 7.21 12.35 2.58
N LEU A 160 6.31 13.19 3.11
CA LEU A 160 6.64 14.33 3.97
C LEU A 160 6.16 14.01 5.39
N TRP A 161 7.11 13.59 6.23
CA TRP A 161 6.90 13.31 7.65
C TRP A 161 7.04 14.60 8.48
N GLY A 162 7.94 15.49 8.02
CA GLY A 162 8.08 16.85 8.54
C GLY A 162 7.61 17.93 7.56
N GLY A 163 8.39 19.00 7.43
CA GLY A 163 8.12 20.08 6.49
C GLY A 163 8.42 19.73 5.03
N ALA A 164 7.82 20.47 4.10
CA ALA A 164 7.99 20.26 2.66
C ALA A 164 9.16 21.07 2.07
N ASN A 165 9.91 21.82 2.89
CA ASN A 165 10.89 22.81 2.42
C ASN A 165 11.99 22.23 1.53
N THR A 166 12.42 20.98 1.74
CA THR A 166 13.39 20.30 0.86
C THR A 166 12.83 20.09 -0.54
N LEU A 167 11.58 19.61 -0.65
CA LEU A 167 10.88 19.47 -1.93
C LEU A 167 10.62 20.84 -2.57
N ALA A 168 10.19 21.82 -1.78
CA ALA A 168 9.94 23.17 -2.27
C ALA A 168 11.22 23.83 -2.81
N GLN A 169 12.36 23.68 -2.13
CA GLN A 169 13.65 24.19 -2.59
C GLN A 169 14.06 23.51 -3.90
N ALA A 170 13.86 22.20 -4.04
CA ALA A 170 14.11 21.48 -5.28
C ALA A 170 13.25 21.99 -6.45
N LEU A 171 11.95 22.22 -6.21
CA LEU A 171 11.02 22.75 -7.21
C LEU A 171 11.37 24.19 -7.60
N GLN A 172 11.70 25.05 -6.63
CA GLN A 172 12.11 26.43 -6.86
C GLN A 172 13.40 26.49 -7.70
N TYR A 173 14.41 25.70 -7.35
CA TYR A 173 15.65 25.59 -8.11
C TYR A 173 15.41 25.06 -9.53
N ALA A 174 14.60 24.01 -9.67
CA ALA A 174 14.28 23.42 -10.97
C ALA A 174 13.54 24.42 -11.89
N SER A 175 12.63 25.22 -11.35
CA SER A 175 11.86 26.22 -12.10
C SER A 175 12.69 27.32 -12.75
N VAL A 176 13.89 27.61 -12.22
CA VAL A 176 14.81 28.61 -12.78
C VAL A 176 15.96 28.00 -13.58
N THR A 177 16.21 26.69 -13.40
CA THR A 177 17.34 25.97 -14.01
C THR A 177 16.96 25.26 -15.30
N TYR A 178 15.73 24.73 -15.37
CA TYR A 178 15.24 23.96 -16.52
C TYR A 178 14.24 24.77 -17.34
N THR A 179 14.07 24.39 -18.60
CA THR A 179 12.96 24.90 -19.42
C THR A 179 11.62 24.42 -18.87
N GLU A 180 10.53 25.10 -19.22
CA GLU A 180 9.19 24.71 -18.75
C GLU A 180 8.82 23.27 -19.18
N ASP A 181 9.21 22.86 -20.39
CA ASP A 181 8.94 21.50 -20.87
C ASP A 181 9.69 20.44 -20.03
N GLU A 182 10.97 20.66 -19.76
CA GLU A 182 11.77 19.78 -18.90
C GLU A 182 11.25 19.75 -17.46
N PHE A 183 10.92 20.93 -16.90
CA PHE A 183 10.41 21.03 -15.54
C PHE A 183 9.03 20.37 -15.40
N SER A 184 8.14 20.55 -16.38
CA SER A 184 6.84 19.88 -16.43
C SER A 184 6.99 18.35 -16.45
N VAL A 185 7.97 17.82 -17.19
CA VAL A 185 8.29 16.38 -17.16
C VAL A 185 8.70 15.94 -15.75
N LEU A 186 9.58 16.67 -15.08
CA LEU A 186 9.98 16.34 -13.69
C LEU A 186 8.80 16.42 -12.71
N ARG A 187 7.97 17.47 -12.80
CA ARG A 187 6.79 17.65 -11.93
C ARG A 187 5.76 16.55 -12.12
N ASN A 188 5.51 16.11 -13.35
CA ASN A 188 4.53 15.05 -13.63
C ASN A 188 4.91 13.69 -13.04
N LYS A 189 6.18 13.45 -12.69
CA LYS A 189 6.65 12.24 -12.01
C LYS A 189 6.36 12.25 -10.50
N LEU A 190 6.12 13.41 -9.88
CA LEU A 190 5.94 13.51 -8.44
C LEU A 190 4.58 12.96 -7.98
N ARG A 191 4.62 12.16 -6.92
CA ARG A 191 3.46 11.73 -6.12
C ARG A 191 3.78 12.06 -4.66
N VAL A 192 3.18 13.09 -4.11
CA VAL A 192 3.50 13.60 -2.77
C VAL A 192 2.44 13.15 -1.77
N TYR A 193 2.87 12.63 -0.62
CA TYR A 193 2.00 12.37 0.53
C TYR A 193 2.54 13.12 1.73
N ALA A 194 1.78 14.11 2.20
CA ALA A 194 2.10 14.93 3.36
C ALA A 194 1.30 14.53 4.60
N ILE A 195 2.00 14.28 5.71
CA ILE A 195 1.42 14.05 7.04
C ILE A 195 1.03 15.41 7.62
N SER A 196 -0.08 15.92 7.08
CA SER A 196 -0.46 17.33 7.14
C SER A 196 0.62 18.27 6.54
N ASP A 197 0.30 19.55 6.36
CA ASP A 197 1.31 20.55 6.02
C ASP A 197 1.96 21.04 7.33
N GLN A 198 3.25 20.75 7.54
CA GLN A 198 3.99 21.09 8.77
C GLN A 198 4.96 22.27 8.61
N ASP A 199 4.94 22.94 7.46
CA ASP A 199 5.57 24.24 7.25
C ASP A 199 4.78 25.09 6.23
N ASP A 200 5.27 26.29 5.93
CA ASP A 200 4.63 27.20 4.97
C ASP A 200 4.94 26.88 3.49
N THR A 201 5.64 25.78 3.21
CA THR A 201 6.00 25.38 1.86
C THR A 201 5.07 24.32 1.27
N GLY A 202 4.42 23.50 2.10
CA GLY A 202 3.39 22.55 1.62
C GLY A 202 2.23 23.28 0.93
N GLU A 203 1.71 24.33 1.57
CA GLU A 203 0.72 25.22 0.96
C GLU A 203 1.25 25.91 -0.30
N TRP A 204 2.49 26.40 -0.28
CA TRP A 204 3.12 27.03 -1.44
C TRP A 204 3.22 26.09 -2.64
N ILE A 205 3.61 24.82 -2.44
CA ILE A 205 3.66 23.79 -3.51
C ILE A 205 2.27 23.62 -4.11
N ARG A 206 1.24 23.40 -3.26
CA ARG A 206 -0.13 23.19 -3.73
C ARG A 206 -0.67 24.39 -4.52
N GLN A 207 -0.34 25.61 -4.13
CA GLN A 207 -0.77 26.80 -4.86
C GLN A 207 0.00 27.03 -6.16
N THR A 208 1.29 26.69 -6.19
CA THR A 208 2.19 27.00 -7.31
C THR A 208 2.17 25.92 -8.40
N TYR A 209 2.02 24.64 -8.01
CA TYR A 209 2.11 23.48 -8.90
C TYR A 209 0.90 22.54 -8.73
N PRO A 210 -0.31 22.99 -9.11
CA PRO A 210 -1.56 22.24 -8.90
C PRO A 210 -1.64 20.92 -9.70
N ASP A 211 -0.72 20.69 -10.62
CA ASP A 211 -0.61 19.49 -11.44
C ASP A 211 0.26 18.39 -10.83
N ILE A 212 0.93 18.66 -9.70
CA ILE A 212 1.56 17.64 -8.85
C ILE A 212 0.46 16.87 -8.13
N VAL A 213 0.54 15.54 -8.13
CA VAL A 213 -0.34 14.72 -7.29
C VAL A 213 0.08 14.93 -5.82
N TYR A 214 -0.81 15.50 -5.02
CA TYR A 214 -0.52 15.87 -3.63
C TYR A 214 -1.61 15.37 -2.68
N ILE A 215 -1.29 14.40 -1.84
CA ILE A 215 -2.15 13.82 -0.82
C ILE A 215 -1.85 14.53 0.50
N VAL A 216 -2.87 15.09 1.15
CA VAL A 216 -2.67 15.85 2.40
C VAL A 216 -3.88 15.82 3.31
N SER A 217 -3.62 15.63 4.60
CA SER A 217 -4.60 15.94 5.64
C SER A 217 -4.65 17.44 5.93
N SER A 218 -5.46 18.16 5.16
CA SER A 218 -5.66 19.60 5.32
C SER A 218 -6.73 19.89 6.34
N HIS A 219 -6.36 20.60 7.41
CA HIS A 219 -7.24 21.03 8.48
C HIS A 219 -6.86 22.45 8.91
N ALA A 220 -7.69 23.07 9.78
CA ALA A 220 -7.30 24.32 10.42
C ALA A 220 -5.93 24.15 11.11
N TRP A 221 -5.12 25.21 11.13
CA TRP A 221 -3.72 25.14 11.57
C TRP A 221 -3.54 24.39 12.89
N ALA A 222 -2.65 23.38 12.89
CA ALA A 222 -2.32 22.52 14.02
C ALA A 222 -3.49 21.75 14.68
N ILE A 223 -4.65 21.66 14.03
CA ILE A 223 -5.76 20.77 14.48
C ILE A 223 -5.54 19.35 13.95
N TYR A 224 -4.40 18.74 14.29
CA TYR A 224 -4.05 17.37 13.91
C TYR A 224 -5.05 16.29 14.32
N PRO A 225 -5.84 16.45 15.40
CA PRO A 225 -6.92 15.53 15.65
C PRO A 225 -7.88 15.40 14.47
N ASN A 226 -7.98 16.35 13.54
CA ASN A 226 -8.84 16.21 12.36
C ASN A 226 -8.20 15.43 11.19
N ALA A 227 -6.97 14.94 11.32
CA ALA A 227 -6.25 14.31 10.23
C ALA A 227 -6.46 12.79 10.15
N ALA A 228 -6.62 12.25 8.94
CA ALA A 228 -6.86 10.83 8.73
C ALA A 228 -5.74 9.95 9.28
N TRP A 229 -4.48 10.39 9.16
CA TRP A 229 -3.28 9.68 9.64
C TRP A 229 -3.31 9.35 11.14
N GLN A 230 -4.11 10.05 11.96
CA GLN A 230 -4.36 9.67 13.36
C GLN A 230 -4.90 8.25 13.50
N GLY A 231 -5.58 7.74 12.46
CA GLY A 231 -6.02 6.36 12.35
C GLY A 231 -4.88 5.33 12.40
N MET A 232 -3.62 5.75 12.27
CA MET A 232 -2.47 4.85 12.41
C MET A 232 -2.31 4.33 13.84
N GLY A 233 -2.11 5.25 14.80
CA GLY A 233 -1.67 4.89 16.15
C GLY A 233 -2.38 5.60 17.29
N PHE A 234 -3.27 6.57 17.01
CA PHE A 234 -3.94 7.29 18.08
C PHE A 234 -4.95 6.37 18.79
N SER A 235 -4.89 6.35 20.12
CA SER A 235 -5.75 5.53 20.97
C SER A 235 -7.02 6.29 21.39
N GLY A 236 -8.01 5.58 21.94
CA GLY A 236 -9.28 6.18 22.36
C GLY A 236 -10.25 6.48 21.21
N MET A 237 -10.00 5.94 20.02
CA MET A 237 -10.90 6.08 18.87
C MET A 237 -12.10 5.13 19.00
N SER A 238 -13.31 5.68 18.94
CA SER A 238 -14.55 4.90 18.95
C SER A 238 -14.62 3.97 17.72
N GLY A 239 -14.94 2.70 17.95
CA GLY A 239 -15.03 1.66 16.90
C GLY A 239 -13.69 1.05 16.48
N ALA A 240 -12.55 1.65 16.84
CA ALA A 240 -11.23 1.09 16.56
C ALA A 240 -10.80 0.11 17.66
N ASN A 241 -10.03 -0.92 17.28
CA ASN A 241 -9.31 -1.73 18.26
C ASN A 241 -8.13 -0.92 18.83
N ASN A 242 -8.33 -0.35 20.02
CA ASN A 242 -7.33 0.48 20.68
C ASN A 242 -6.25 -0.34 21.41
N SER A 243 -6.47 -1.64 21.65
CA SER A 243 -5.51 -2.47 22.40
C SER A 243 -4.23 -2.72 21.63
N ILE A 244 -4.30 -2.80 20.29
CA ILE A 244 -3.18 -3.10 19.39
C ILE A 244 -2.33 -1.88 18.99
N VAL A 245 -2.62 -0.72 19.59
CA VAL A 245 -1.81 0.52 19.49
C VAL A 245 -1.42 1.02 20.88
N SER A 246 -1.55 0.17 21.90
CA SER A 246 -1.17 0.50 23.27
C SER A 246 0.33 0.29 23.50
N ALA A 247 0.87 0.98 24.51
CA ALA A 247 2.25 0.77 24.96
C ALA A 247 2.51 -0.71 25.35
N ASP A 248 1.56 -1.36 26.03
CA ASP A 248 1.69 -2.77 26.41
C ASP A 248 1.79 -3.69 25.18
N TRP A 249 1.02 -3.41 24.13
CA TRP A 249 1.09 -4.19 22.90
C TRP A 249 2.42 -3.98 22.17
N LEU A 250 2.90 -2.73 22.09
CA LEU A 250 4.21 -2.43 21.50
C LEU A 250 5.34 -3.09 22.28
N ALA A 251 5.33 -2.99 23.61
CA ALA A 251 6.32 -3.60 24.47
C ALA A 251 6.41 -5.12 24.24
N ALA A 252 5.27 -5.79 24.17
CA ALA A 252 5.20 -7.25 24.07
C ALA A 252 5.44 -7.82 22.66
N ASN A 253 5.17 -7.06 21.61
CA ASN A 253 5.18 -7.58 20.23
C ASN A 253 6.25 -6.95 19.35
N ILE A 254 6.67 -5.71 19.65
CA ILE A 254 7.64 -4.96 18.86
C ILE A 254 8.93 -4.74 19.66
N GLN A 255 8.87 -4.01 20.77
CA GLN A 255 10.08 -3.55 21.48
C GLN A 255 10.86 -4.69 22.12
N SER A 256 10.20 -5.78 22.50
CA SER A 256 10.85 -6.99 23.02
C SER A 256 11.44 -7.92 21.93
N THR A 257 11.43 -7.52 20.66
CA THR A 257 11.80 -8.40 19.54
C THR A 257 13.07 -7.93 18.84
N GLY A 258 14.21 -8.52 19.22
CA GLY A 258 15.48 -8.37 18.51
C GLY A 258 16.07 -6.95 18.49
N PRO A 259 17.17 -6.73 17.75
CA PRO A 259 17.90 -5.46 17.78
C PRO A 259 17.07 -4.24 17.35
N LEU A 260 16.23 -4.38 16.32
CA LEU A 260 15.34 -3.29 15.89
C LEU A 260 14.26 -2.98 16.94
N GLY A 261 13.81 -3.98 17.70
CA GLY A 261 12.85 -3.78 18.78
C GLY A 261 13.45 -2.98 19.92
N GLU A 262 14.70 -3.26 20.30
CA GLU A 262 15.41 -2.56 21.38
C GLU A 262 15.56 -1.06 21.14
N ILE A 263 15.66 -0.64 19.87
CA ILE A 263 15.77 0.78 19.48
C ILE A 263 14.44 1.41 19.10
N TYR A 264 13.32 0.66 19.09
CA TYR A 264 12.00 1.21 18.80
C TYR A 264 11.51 2.01 20.02
N PRO A 265 11.41 3.35 19.92
CA PRO A 265 11.19 4.19 21.09
C PRO A 265 9.74 4.13 21.59
N ASP A 266 9.54 4.52 22.85
CA ASP A 266 8.22 4.60 23.46
C ASP A 266 7.31 5.65 22.78
N ILE A 267 5.99 5.44 22.87
CA ILE A 267 5.01 6.43 22.42
C ILE A 267 5.11 7.69 23.29
N ALA A 268 5.28 8.86 22.66
CA ALA A 268 5.15 10.16 23.32
C ALA A 268 3.75 10.77 23.15
N LEU A 269 3.26 10.88 21.91
CA LEU A 269 1.94 11.43 21.59
C LEU A 269 1.05 10.40 20.90
N SER A 270 1.48 9.91 19.73
CA SER A 270 0.86 8.85 18.96
C SER A 270 1.93 7.90 18.45
N MET A 271 1.54 6.66 18.11
CA MET A 271 2.42 5.70 17.46
C MET A 271 2.47 6.00 15.96
N GLU A 272 3.68 6.15 15.42
CA GLU A 272 3.98 6.16 13.98
C GLU A 272 3.06 7.07 13.14
N GLY A 273 2.93 8.36 13.48
CA GLY A 273 2.08 9.29 12.73
C GLY A 273 2.35 9.29 11.22
N ASP A 274 3.59 9.02 10.84
CA ASP A 274 4.08 9.13 9.48
C ASP A 274 3.95 7.88 8.60
N SER A 275 3.82 6.71 9.22
CA SER A 275 3.78 5.44 8.51
C SER A 275 2.74 5.36 7.38
N PRO A 276 1.54 5.98 7.48
CA PRO A 276 0.57 5.99 6.39
C PRO A 276 1.10 6.52 5.05
N SER A 277 2.07 7.45 5.05
CA SER A 277 2.57 8.11 3.84
C SER A 277 3.27 7.16 2.86
N TRP A 278 3.71 5.99 3.34
CA TRP A 278 4.35 4.95 2.53
C TRP A 278 3.62 3.60 2.61
N MET A 279 2.82 3.35 3.66
CA MET A 279 2.08 2.08 3.79
C MET A 279 1.04 1.85 2.68
N TRP A 280 0.54 2.90 2.04
CA TRP A 280 -0.33 2.78 0.86
C TRP A 280 0.37 2.19 -0.37
N LEU A 281 1.71 2.23 -0.41
CA LEU A 281 2.54 1.68 -1.48
C LEU A 281 2.88 0.20 -1.26
N ILE A 282 2.55 -0.37 -0.09
CA ILE A 282 2.75 -1.79 0.16
C ILE A 282 1.82 -2.56 -0.78
N GLU A 283 2.41 -3.32 -1.70
CA GLU A 283 1.69 -4.14 -2.67
C GLU A 283 1.15 -5.43 -2.03
N ASN A 284 0.23 -5.27 -1.07
CA ASN A 284 -0.49 -6.36 -0.40
C ASN A 284 -1.79 -6.76 -1.12
N GLY A 285 -2.12 -6.08 -2.22
CA GLY A 285 -3.28 -6.30 -3.09
C GLY A 285 -4.58 -5.61 -2.67
N LEU A 286 -4.54 -4.80 -1.60
CA LEU A 286 -5.68 -4.00 -1.15
C LEU A 286 -5.76 -2.66 -1.89
N GLY A 287 -4.66 -1.93 -1.90
CA GLY A 287 -4.55 -0.60 -2.53
C GLY A 287 -4.12 -0.67 -3.99
N ASN A 288 -4.10 0.50 -4.63
CA ASN A 288 -3.45 0.71 -5.91
C ASN A 288 -2.69 2.05 -5.83
N ARG A 289 -1.40 2.04 -6.19
CA ARG A 289 -0.50 3.20 -6.05
C ARG A 289 -0.83 4.39 -6.97
N ASP A 290 -1.70 4.19 -7.94
CA ASP A 290 -2.21 5.25 -8.82
C ASP A 290 -3.62 5.72 -8.42
N HIS A 291 -4.24 5.07 -7.42
CA HIS A 291 -5.61 5.30 -7.00
C HIS A 291 -5.75 5.36 -5.46
N ILE A 292 -5.28 6.46 -4.85
CA ILE A 292 -5.39 6.68 -3.40
C ILE A 292 -6.85 6.74 -2.92
N GLU A 293 -7.78 7.10 -3.81
CA GLU A 293 -9.22 7.15 -3.57
C GLU A 293 -9.86 5.78 -3.42
N TRP A 294 -9.13 4.69 -3.67
CA TRP A 294 -9.63 3.32 -3.51
C TRP A 294 -9.49 2.75 -2.10
N GLY A 295 -8.66 3.38 -1.27
CA GLY A 295 -8.35 2.93 0.09
C GLY A 295 -7.27 1.85 0.15
N SER A 296 -6.39 2.00 1.14
CA SER A 296 -5.23 1.14 1.40
C SER A 296 -4.86 1.18 2.89
N TRP A 297 -3.73 0.57 3.28
CA TRP A 297 -3.20 0.72 4.64
C TRP A 297 -2.72 2.15 4.96
N GLY A 298 -2.42 2.97 3.96
CA GLY A 298 -2.13 4.40 4.15
C GLY A 298 -3.35 5.31 4.03
N GLY A 299 -4.56 4.75 4.05
CA GLY A 299 -5.81 5.50 4.06
C GLY A 299 -6.49 5.59 2.71
N ARG A 300 -7.54 6.40 2.68
CA ARG A 300 -8.31 6.77 1.49
C ARG A 300 -8.45 8.28 1.47
N TYR A 301 -8.18 8.88 0.32
CA TYR A 301 -8.23 10.33 0.11
C TYR A 301 -8.99 10.61 -1.19
N ASP A 302 -9.78 11.67 -1.23
CA ASP A 302 -10.55 12.05 -2.42
C ASP A 302 -10.24 13.49 -2.83
N THR A 303 -10.54 13.83 -4.08
CA THR A 303 -10.34 15.18 -4.60
C THR A 303 -11.31 16.17 -3.94
N ALA A 304 -10.85 17.38 -3.62
CA ALA A 304 -11.71 18.41 -3.00
C ALA A 304 -12.76 19.02 -3.96
N THR A 305 -12.63 18.76 -5.25
CA THR A 305 -13.49 19.30 -6.31
C THR A 305 -14.18 18.16 -7.04
N MET A 306 -15.23 18.47 -7.82
CA MET A 306 -15.85 17.49 -8.73
C MET A 306 -14.78 16.75 -9.55
N PRO A 307 -15.04 15.49 -9.95
CA PRO A 307 -14.19 14.79 -10.92
C PRO A 307 -13.87 15.71 -12.10
N HIS A 308 -12.60 15.79 -12.50
CA HIS A 308 -12.04 16.75 -13.48
C HIS A 308 -11.77 18.18 -12.96
N GLY A 309 -11.57 18.35 -11.66
CA GLY A 309 -11.07 19.61 -11.08
C GLY A 309 -9.72 20.07 -11.63
N THR A 310 -9.37 21.34 -11.37
CA THR A 310 -8.14 21.97 -11.87
C THR A 310 -6.87 21.57 -11.11
N THR A 311 -6.99 20.80 -10.02
CA THR A 311 -5.86 20.39 -9.18
C THR A 311 -5.83 18.88 -9.00
N LYS A 312 -4.64 18.27 -8.93
CA LYS A 312 -4.44 16.85 -8.60
C LYS A 312 -4.22 16.62 -7.10
N HIS A 313 -4.95 17.36 -6.26
CA HIS A 313 -4.81 17.29 -4.81
C HIS A 313 -5.90 16.41 -4.19
N TYR A 314 -5.50 15.59 -3.23
CA TYR A 314 -6.33 14.64 -2.52
C TYR A 314 -6.34 14.99 -1.03
N PHE A 315 -7.53 14.93 -0.43
CA PHE A 315 -7.80 15.33 0.94
C PHE A 315 -8.54 14.21 1.68
N ASP A 316 -8.57 14.32 3.00
CA ASP A 316 -9.29 13.40 3.86
C ASP A 316 -10.73 13.16 3.37
N THR A 317 -11.06 11.89 3.19
CA THR A 317 -12.43 11.41 3.03
C THR A 317 -12.75 10.44 4.17
N MET A 318 -13.94 9.87 4.20
CA MET A 318 -14.45 9.13 5.36
C MET A 318 -14.91 7.74 4.98
N ASP A 319 -14.49 6.74 5.75
CA ASP A 319 -14.98 5.37 5.60
C ASP A 319 -16.07 5.06 6.61
N ARG A 320 -16.96 4.16 6.19
CA ARG A 320 -18.00 3.59 7.04
C ARG A 320 -17.50 2.26 7.57
N VAL A 321 -17.50 2.13 8.89
CA VAL A 321 -17.00 0.95 9.58
C VAL A 321 -17.94 0.61 10.71
N PHE A 322 -18.20 -0.67 10.90
CA PHE A 322 -18.86 -1.18 12.09
C PHE A 322 -17.84 -1.98 12.88
N ASP A 323 -17.78 -1.78 14.20
CA ASP A 323 -16.98 -2.67 15.03
C ASP A 323 -17.67 -4.03 15.22
N THR A 324 -17.00 -4.95 15.92
CA THR A 324 -17.53 -6.31 16.17
C THR A 324 -18.78 -6.32 17.05
N ASP A 325 -19.03 -5.24 17.79
CA ASP A 325 -20.24 -5.06 18.61
C ASP A 325 -21.37 -4.38 17.81
N GLY A 326 -21.12 -4.05 16.53
CA GLY A 326 -22.07 -3.40 15.63
C GLY A 326 -22.15 -1.88 15.81
N ASN A 327 -21.23 -1.25 16.57
CA ASN A 327 -21.20 0.20 16.69
C ASN A 327 -20.68 0.81 15.38
N TYR A 328 -21.39 1.84 14.92
CA TYR A 328 -21.10 2.49 13.65
C TYR A 328 -20.13 3.67 13.82
N ALA A 329 -19.13 3.71 12.96
CA ALA A 329 -18.22 4.83 12.78
C ALA A 329 -18.26 5.33 11.34
N PHE A 330 -18.34 6.65 11.17
CA PHE A 330 -18.19 7.33 9.89
C PHE A 330 -17.29 8.54 10.10
N ASN A 331 -16.00 8.37 9.80
CA ASN A 331 -14.98 9.38 9.98
C ASN A 331 -13.76 9.09 9.09
N ASN A 332 -12.84 10.05 9.03
CA ASN A 332 -11.64 9.96 8.21
C ASN A 332 -10.57 9.03 8.77
N TYR A 333 -10.45 8.90 10.10
CA TYR A 333 -9.53 7.94 10.70
C TYR A 333 -9.84 6.50 10.27
N ALA A 334 -11.12 6.20 10.06
CA ALA A 334 -11.62 4.88 9.69
C ALA A 334 -11.07 4.39 8.36
N THR A 335 -10.62 5.30 7.50
CA THR A 335 -9.94 4.95 6.25
C THR A 335 -8.61 4.23 6.50
N ILE A 336 -8.00 4.41 7.68
CA ILE A 336 -6.75 3.77 8.11
C ILE A 336 -7.01 2.74 9.21
N TRP A 337 -7.67 3.12 10.32
CA TRP A 337 -7.68 2.26 11.51
C TRP A 337 -8.42 0.93 11.30
N ARG A 338 -9.32 0.86 10.33
CA ARG A 338 -9.99 -0.39 9.94
C ARG A 338 -8.99 -1.47 9.53
N TRP A 339 -7.78 -1.10 9.15
CA TRP A 339 -6.71 -2.00 8.76
C TRP A 339 -5.71 -2.29 9.87
N ARG A 340 -5.88 -1.73 11.09
CA ARG A 340 -4.92 -1.88 12.21
C ARG A 340 -4.58 -3.32 12.51
N ALA A 341 -5.58 -4.19 12.63
CA ALA A 341 -5.34 -5.61 12.90
C ALA A 341 -4.40 -6.22 11.85
N ALA A 342 -4.66 -5.94 10.56
CA ALA A 342 -3.86 -6.46 9.46
C ALA A 342 -2.41 -5.95 9.49
N PHE A 343 -2.22 -4.64 9.61
CA PHE A 343 -0.87 -4.08 9.53
C PHE A 343 -0.07 -4.28 10.83
N GLN A 344 -0.70 -4.29 12.00
CA GLN A 344 0.00 -4.53 13.28
C GLN A 344 0.46 -5.99 13.39
N GLU A 345 -0.35 -6.94 12.95
CA GLU A 345 0.05 -8.35 12.91
C GLU A 345 1.15 -8.59 11.86
N ASP A 346 1.06 -7.97 10.68
CA ASP A 346 2.12 -8.04 9.65
C ASP A 346 3.43 -7.40 10.16
N PHE A 347 3.36 -6.29 10.89
CA PHE A 347 4.53 -5.66 11.54
C PHE A 347 5.14 -6.58 12.60
N ALA A 348 4.34 -7.13 13.50
CA ALA A 348 4.83 -8.04 14.54
C ALA A 348 5.43 -9.32 13.95
N ALA A 349 4.88 -9.84 12.84
CA ALA A 349 5.46 -10.97 12.10
C ALA A 349 6.82 -10.60 11.50
N ARG A 350 6.94 -9.45 10.83
CA ARG A 350 8.21 -8.98 10.23
C ARG A 350 9.27 -8.64 11.28
N MET A 351 8.87 -8.22 12.48
CA MET A 351 9.81 -8.14 13.61
C MET A 351 10.42 -9.50 13.91
N GLN A 352 9.65 -10.61 13.83
CA GLN A 352 10.21 -11.96 14.00
C GLN A 352 11.17 -12.33 12.87
N TRP A 353 10.88 -11.93 11.63
CA TRP A 353 11.78 -12.14 10.48
C TRP A 353 13.15 -11.49 10.70
N SER A 354 13.22 -10.38 11.44
CA SER A 354 14.50 -9.73 11.76
C SER A 354 15.34 -10.55 12.76
N ASN A 355 14.71 -11.44 13.54
CA ASN A 355 15.33 -12.16 14.65
C ASN A 355 15.64 -13.64 14.36
N SER A 356 15.07 -14.19 13.29
CA SER A 356 15.30 -15.58 12.86
C SER A 356 15.69 -15.59 11.39
N SER A 357 16.55 -16.52 10.99
CA SER A 357 16.79 -16.85 9.57
C SER A 357 16.06 -18.13 9.14
N ASP A 358 15.41 -18.83 10.09
CA ASP A 358 14.65 -20.04 9.81
C ASP A 358 13.24 -19.67 9.34
N PHE A 359 13.01 -19.82 8.03
CA PHE A 359 11.73 -19.62 7.36
C PHE A 359 10.59 -20.40 8.04
N SER A 360 10.85 -21.59 8.62
CA SER A 360 9.77 -22.40 9.19
C SER A 360 9.23 -21.92 10.55
N GLN A 361 9.93 -20.99 11.22
CA GLN A 361 9.59 -20.53 12.58
C GLN A 361 8.65 -19.32 12.61
N VAL A 362 8.44 -18.67 11.47
CA VAL A 362 7.68 -17.42 11.36
C VAL A 362 6.68 -17.54 10.24
N SER A 363 5.57 -16.80 10.34
CA SER A 363 4.55 -16.82 9.30
C SER A 363 4.93 -15.95 8.11
N HIS A 364 4.46 -16.37 6.93
CA HIS A 364 4.64 -15.65 5.69
C HIS A 364 3.29 -15.32 5.02
N PRO A 365 3.23 -14.24 4.23
CA PRO A 365 2.02 -13.91 3.49
C PRO A 365 1.64 -14.99 2.48
N PRO A 366 0.34 -15.32 2.34
CA PRO A 366 -0.09 -16.23 1.30
C PRO A 366 0.11 -15.61 -0.09
N PHE A 367 0.30 -16.45 -1.10
CA PHE A 367 0.39 -16.02 -2.49
C PHE A 367 -0.97 -16.15 -3.18
N ILE A 368 -1.58 -15.00 -3.49
CA ILE A 368 -2.95 -14.92 -3.99
C ILE A 368 -3.01 -15.27 -5.48
N ASN A 369 -3.97 -16.11 -5.85
CA ASN A 369 -4.32 -16.40 -7.24
C ASN A 369 -5.83 -16.44 -7.36
N VAL A 370 -6.40 -15.65 -8.28
CA VAL A 370 -7.83 -15.68 -8.62
C VAL A 370 -7.97 -15.83 -10.14
N ASN A 371 -8.54 -16.94 -10.60
CA ASN A 371 -8.70 -17.25 -12.04
C ASN A 371 -7.39 -17.12 -12.86
N GLY A 372 -6.23 -17.40 -12.27
CA GLY A 372 -4.92 -17.22 -12.91
C GLY A 372 -4.36 -15.81 -12.82
N SER A 373 -5.09 -14.85 -12.23
CA SER A 373 -4.54 -13.55 -11.85
C SER A 373 -3.73 -13.70 -10.56
N GLU A 374 -2.42 -13.83 -10.73
CA GLU A 374 -1.44 -14.02 -9.67
C GLU A 374 -1.01 -12.70 -9.03
N GLY A 375 -0.66 -12.75 -7.75
CA GLY A 375 -0.08 -11.62 -7.03
C GLY A 375 -1.07 -10.49 -6.69
N PRO A 376 -0.54 -9.35 -6.20
CA PRO A 376 -1.33 -8.26 -5.60
C PRO A 376 -2.01 -7.35 -6.63
N GLU A 377 -1.71 -7.50 -7.92
CA GLU A 377 -2.24 -6.61 -8.95
C GLU A 377 -3.76 -6.60 -9.01
N THR A 378 -4.34 -5.42 -9.26
CA THR A 378 -5.80 -5.27 -9.37
C THR A 378 -6.33 -6.08 -10.56
N MET A 379 -7.33 -6.93 -10.32
CA MET A 379 -8.03 -7.66 -11.38
C MET A 379 -9.19 -6.82 -11.92
N TRP A 380 -9.29 -6.68 -13.24
CA TRP A 380 -10.35 -5.92 -13.90
C TRP A 380 -11.35 -6.86 -14.58
N ILE A 381 -12.64 -6.60 -14.39
CA ILE A 381 -13.72 -7.34 -15.03
C ILE A 381 -14.68 -6.35 -15.68
N ARG A 382 -14.80 -6.40 -17.00
CA ARG A 382 -15.74 -5.56 -17.75
C ARG A 382 -17.11 -6.23 -17.81
N VAL A 383 -18.15 -5.50 -17.41
CA VAL A 383 -19.54 -5.97 -17.42
C VAL A 383 -20.35 -5.09 -18.39
N PRO A 384 -20.67 -5.59 -19.59
CA PRO A 384 -21.49 -4.89 -20.56
C PRO A 384 -22.87 -4.45 -20.02
N SER A 385 -23.35 -3.30 -20.49
CA SER A 385 -24.63 -2.70 -20.06
C SER A 385 -25.88 -3.51 -20.41
N ASN A 386 -25.77 -4.47 -21.33
CA ASN A 386 -26.87 -5.30 -21.82
C ASN A 386 -26.96 -6.70 -21.17
N ILE A 387 -26.11 -6.98 -20.18
CA ILE A 387 -26.14 -8.27 -19.48
C ILE A 387 -27.37 -8.33 -18.56
N SER A 388 -28.14 -9.42 -18.67
CA SER A 388 -29.22 -9.70 -17.74
C SER A 388 -28.68 -9.95 -16.34
N SER A 389 -29.49 -9.68 -15.32
CA SER A 389 -29.22 -9.99 -13.90
C SER A 389 -29.01 -11.48 -13.58
N SER A 390 -28.86 -12.35 -14.58
CA SER A 390 -28.65 -13.79 -14.46
C SER A 390 -27.24 -14.26 -14.85
N ASN A 391 -26.36 -13.37 -15.33
CA ASN A 391 -24.98 -13.77 -15.63
C ASN A 391 -24.13 -13.69 -14.37
N GLU A 392 -23.81 -14.86 -13.82
CA GLU A 392 -22.89 -14.99 -12.71
C GLU A 392 -21.45 -15.09 -13.22
N ILE A 393 -20.55 -14.35 -12.58
CA ILE A 393 -19.12 -14.38 -12.83
C ILE A 393 -18.50 -15.22 -11.72
N ILE A 394 -17.86 -16.33 -12.09
CA ILE A 394 -17.18 -17.21 -11.13
C ILE A 394 -15.77 -16.67 -10.86
N LEU A 395 -15.45 -16.50 -9.58
CA LEU A 395 -14.10 -16.20 -9.11
C LEU A 395 -13.60 -17.39 -8.30
N ASP A 396 -12.52 -18.01 -8.78
CA ASP A 396 -11.91 -19.22 -8.20
C ASP A 396 -10.52 -18.87 -7.65
N ALA A 397 -10.39 -18.92 -6.32
CA ALA A 397 -9.15 -18.69 -5.59
C ALA A 397 -8.47 -19.98 -5.10
N THR A 398 -8.89 -21.16 -5.56
CA THR A 398 -8.36 -22.47 -5.13
C THR A 398 -6.86 -22.65 -5.38
N LYS A 399 -6.31 -21.90 -6.34
CA LYS A 399 -4.86 -21.88 -6.67
C LYS A 399 -4.03 -20.95 -5.79
N THR A 400 -4.65 -20.25 -4.83
CA THR A 400 -3.90 -19.51 -3.80
C THR A 400 -3.00 -20.48 -3.02
N ILE A 401 -1.79 -20.05 -2.70
CA ILE A 401 -0.77 -20.91 -2.06
C ILE A 401 -0.50 -20.40 -0.64
N ASP A 402 -0.57 -21.31 0.33
CA ASP A 402 0.06 -21.12 1.64
C ASP A 402 1.58 -21.23 1.50
N THR A 403 2.27 -20.11 1.66
CA THR A 403 3.74 -20.03 1.53
C THR A 403 4.46 -20.74 2.67
N ASP A 404 3.82 -20.92 3.82
CA ASP A 404 4.37 -21.69 4.92
C ASP A 404 4.17 -23.20 4.72
N ASN A 405 3.13 -23.60 3.97
CA ASN A 405 2.80 -25.00 3.67
C ASN A 405 2.26 -25.19 2.26
N THR A 406 3.14 -25.31 1.27
CA THR A 406 2.73 -25.43 -0.15
C THR A 406 1.96 -26.72 -0.48
N SER A 407 1.81 -27.65 0.47
CA SER A 407 1.07 -28.90 0.29
C SER A 407 -0.39 -28.82 0.75
N SER A 408 -0.78 -27.77 1.46
CA SER A 408 -2.14 -27.62 2.00
C SER A 408 -2.48 -26.16 2.30
N ASN A 409 -3.70 -25.75 1.96
CA ASN A 409 -4.25 -24.44 2.31
C ASN A 409 -5.07 -24.47 3.62
N GLY A 410 -4.83 -25.46 4.50
CA GLY A 410 -5.64 -25.67 5.70
C GLY A 410 -5.59 -24.52 6.71
N ASP A 411 -4.51 -23.74 6.70
CA ASP A 411 -4.32 -22.58 7.59
C ASP A 411 -4.79 -21.26 6.95
N LEU A 412 -5.29 -21.30 5.71
CA LEU A 412 -5.79 -20.13 4.99
C LEU A 412 -7.30 -19.94 5.20
N GLU A 413 -7.69 -18.74 5.61
CA GLU A 413 -9.09 -18.30 5.60
C GLU A 413 -9.34 -17.33 4.45
N PHE A 414 -10.41 -17.58 3.69
CA PHE A 414 -10.84 -16.77 2.55
C PHE A 414 -12.11 -15.99 2.90
N GLN A 415 -12.08 -14.67 2.72
CA GLN A 415 -13.22 -13.79 2.91
C GLN A 415 -13.41 -12.89 1.68
N TRP A 416 -14.64 -12.83 1.17
CA TRP A 416 -15.04 -11.97 0.07
C TRP A 416 -16.05 -10.93 0.52
N TYR A 417 -15.83 -9.66 0.22
CA TYR A 417 -16.72 -8.57 0.58
C TYR A 417 -16.59 -7.38 -0.36
N GLN A 418 -17.69 -6.64 -0.51
CA GLN A 418 -17.69 -5.41 -1.31
C GLN A 418 -17.12 -4.24 -0.50
N TYR A 419 -16.16 -3.52 -1.07
CA TYR A 419 -15.67 -2.26 -0.52
C TYR A 419 -16.53 -1.11 -1.07
N TRP A 420 -17.53 -0.73 -0.29
CA TRP A 420 -18.57 0.22 -0.70
C TRP A 420 -18.09 1.67 -0.83
N ASP A 421 -17.19 2.11 0.05
CA ASP A 421 -16.70 3.49 0.08
C ASP A 421 -16.07 3.95 -1.26
N PRO A 422 -15.24 3.16 -1.95
CA PRO A 422 -14.76 3.49 -3.29
C PRO A 422 -15.72 3.12 -4.43
N THR A 423 -16.77 2.32 -4.19
CA THR A 423 -17.72 1.88 -5.24
C THR A 423 -18.70 2.99 -5.68
N LEU A 424 -18.96 3.98 -4.83
CA LEU A 424 -19.81 5.12 -5.15
C LEU A 424 -19.16 6.37 -4.55
N HIS A 425 -18.51 7.19 -5.38
CA HIS A 425 -17.81 8.41 -4.98
C HIS A 425 -18.67 9.43 -4.19
N ILE A 426 -20.00 9.30 -4.18
CA ILE A 426 -20.88 10.36 -3.69
C ILE A 426 -22.15 9.77 -3.07
N GLN A 427 -22.12 9.17 -1.88
CA GLN A 427 -23.36 9.01 -1.07
C GLN A 427 -23.09 8.78 0.43
N PRO A 428 -23.72 9.57 1.33
CA PRO A 428 -23.83 9.23 2.75
C PRO A 428 -24.92 8.18 3.06
N TYR A 429 -25.76 7.79 2.08
CA TYR A 429 -26.81 6.79 2.25
C TYR A 429 -26.35 5.41 1.77
N PHE A 430 -26.57 4.37 2.60
CA PHE A 430 -26.46 2.98 2.17
C PHE A 430 -27.38 2.77 0.97
N PRO A 431 -26.89 2.37 -0.22
CA PRO A 431 -27.73 1.62 -1.12
C PRO A 431 -28.04 0.31 -0.37
N THR A 432 -29.23 0.23 0.22
CA THR A 432 -29.71 -1.02 0.84
C THR A 432 -30.04 -2.09 -0.20
N ASP A 433 -29.92 -1.74 -1.48
CA ASP A 433 -30.17 -2.59 -2.63
C ASP A 433 -29.22 -2.20 -3.79
N GLY A 434 -28.88 -3.17 -4.64
CA GLY A 434 -28.19 -2.95 -5.93
C GLY A 434 -26.68 -3.19 -6.00
N GLY A 435 -26.00 -3.56 -4.91
CA GLY A 435 -24.56 -3.91 -4.91
C GLY A 435 -24.21 -5.25 -5.55
N LEU A 436 -22.96 -5.67 -5.38
CA LEU A 436 -22.50 -6.99 -5.81
C LEU A 436 -23.23 -8.07 -5.01
N LYS A 437 -23.91 -8.99 -5.71
CA LYS A 437 -24.48 -10.18 -5.06
C LYS A 437 -23.44 -11.29 -5.12
N ILE A 438 -22.93 -11.67 -3.95
CA ILE A 438 -21.86 -12.65 -3.81
C ILE A 438 -22.44 -13.91 -3.19
N THR A 439 -22.18 -15.07 -3.77
CA THR A 439 -22.57 -16.37 -3.20
C THR A 439 -21.39 -17.33 -3.20
N SER A 440 -21.25 -18.13 -2.14
CA SER A 440 -20.23 -19.17 -2.09
C SER A 440 -20.65 -20.36 -2.94
N GLN A 441 -19.69 -20.96 -3.65
CA GLN A 441 -19.87 -22.18 -4.44
C GLN A 441 -19.23 -23.41 -3.76
N ASP A 442 -18.60 -23.21 -2.60
CA ASP A 442 -17.99 -24.31 -1.83
C ASP A 442 -19.06 -25.15 -1.12
N SER A 443 -18.90 -26.47 -1.16
CA SER A 443 -19.87 -27.44 -0.63
C SER A 443 -20.07 -27.37 0.89
N ASP A 444 -19.12 -26.79 1.62
CA ASP A 444 -19.08 -26.72 3.10
C ASP A 444 -19.26 -25.29 3.65
N SER A 445 -19.79 -24.36 2.85
CA SER A 445 -19.79 -22.94 3.22
C SER A 445 -20.72 -22.59 4.40
N GLU A 446 -20.11 -22.19 5.52
CA GLU A 446 -20.79 -21.43 6.58
C GLU A 446 -21.05 -20.01 6.07
N PHE A 447 -22.29 -19.72 5.68
CA PHE A 447 -22.71 -18.34 5.42
C PHE A 447 -22.75 -17.57 6.75
N THR A 448 -21.85 -16.62 6.93
CA THR A 448 -21.96 -15.64 8.00
C THR A 448 -23.16 -14.73 7.71
N ASN A 449 -24.19 -14.78 8.57
CA ASN A 449 -25.37 -13.91 8.48
C ASN A 449 -24.95 -12.44 8.26
N ALA A 450 -25.80 -11.68 7.55
CA ALA A 450 -25.60 -10.26 7.21
C ALA A 450 -25.45 -9.29 8.41
N THR A 451 -25.41 -9.83 9.63
CA THR A 451 -25.25 -9.15 10.93
C THR A 451 -23.92 -9.48 11.61
N SER A 452 -22.92 -9.95 10.87
CA SER A 452 -21.57 -10.19 11.35
C SER A 452 -20.55 -9.37 10.55
N TRP A 453 -19.57 -8.81 11.26
CA TRP A 453 -18.53 -7.94 10.72
C TRP A 453 -17.15 -8.59 10.92
N ASN A 454 -16.24 -8.42 9.96
CA ASN A 454 -14.82 -8.78 10.17
C ASN A 454 -14.06 -7.68 10.92
N ASP A 455 -12.80 -7.93 11.24
CA ASP A 455 -11.93 -6.99 11.97
C ASP A 455 -11.79 -5.62 11.28
N ALA A 456 -12.02 -5.55 9.96
CA ALA A 456 -12.01 -4.32 9.17
C ALA A 456 -13.41 -3.67 9.01
N GLY A 457 -14.40 -4.21 9.72
CA GLY A 457 -15.77 -3.72 9.82
C GLY A 457 -16.62 -3.83 8.56
N PHE A 458 -16.29 -4.78 7.68
CA PHE A 458 -17.13 -5.11 6.52
C PHE A 458 -18.21 -6.12 6.92
N SER A 459 -19.42 -5.94 6.39
CA SER A 459 -20.55 -6.87 6.51
C SER A 459 -20.78 -7.63 5.20
N GLY A 460 -21.64 -8.65 5.23
CA GLY A 460 -22.00 -9.41 4.03
C GLY A 460 -20.83 -10.25 3.48
N ILE A 461 -19.98 -10.72 4.40
CA ILE A 461 -18.80 -11.51 4.08
C ILE A 461 -19.23 -12.90 3.60
N VAL A 462 -18.70 -13.30 2.46
CA VAL A 462 -18.83 -14.66 1.93
C VAL A 462 -17.52 -15.39 2.13
N LYS A 463 -17.55 -16.50 2.88
CA LYS A 463 -16.39 -17.36 3.08
C LYS A 463 -16.32 -18.44 2.00
N GLY A 464 -15.11 -18.75 1.58
CA GLY A 464 -14.84 -19.80 0.59
C GLY A 464 -13.80 -19.41 -0.46
N GLN A 465 -13.25 -20.41 -1.12
CA GLN A 465 -12.29 -20.27 -2.21
C GLN A 465 -12.97 -19.94 -3.53
N ILE A 466 -14.20 -20.45 -3.76
CA ILE A 466 -14.94 -20.21 -4.99
C ILE A 466 -16.23 -19.43 -4.67
N ILE A 467 -16.42 -18.32 -5.38
CA ILE A 467 -17.66 -17.53 -5.31
C ILE A 467 -18.24 -17.28 -6.69
N SER A 468 -19.55 -17.07 -6.75
CA SER A 468 -20.22 -16.46 -7.89
C SER A 468 -20.65 -15.04 -7.57
N VAL A 469 -20.43 -14.13 -8.52
CA VAL A 469 -20.74 -12.69 -8.39
C VAL A 469 -21.71 -12.28 -9.47
N ASN A 470 -22.82 -11.67 -9.06
CA ASN A 470 -23.72 -10.95 -9.95
C ASN A 470 -23.45 -9.45 -9.79
N ALA A 471 -22.89 -8.84 -10.83
CA ALA A 471 -22.55 -7.42 -10.85
C ALA A 471 -23.56 -6.66 -11.73
N THR A 472 -24.39 -5.84 -11.10
CA THR A 472 -25.35 -4.97 -11.79
C THR A 472 -25.07 -3.52 -11.49
N ARG A 473 -25.37 -2.64 -12.44
CA ARG A 473 -25.25 -1.20 -12.22
C ARG A 473 -26.20 -0.80 -11.09
N ILE A 474 -25.67 -0.10 -10.08
CA ILE A 474 -26.46 0.46 -8.99
C ILE A 474 -27.25 1.64 -9.56
N ASP A 475 -28.57 1.63 -9.41
CA ASP A 475 -29.41 2.77 -9.78
C ASP A 475 -29.27 3.89 -8.74
N VAL A 476 -28.52 4.93 -9.11
CA VAL A 476 -28.25 6.11 -8.29
C VAL A 476 -29.24 7.25 -8.58
N SER A 477 -30.53 6.93 -8.80
CA SER A 477 -31.56 7.90 -9.20
C SER A 477 -31.79 9.08 -8.23
N ALA A 478 -31.20 9.04 -7.03
CA ALA A 478 -31.21 10.12 -6.04
C ALA A 478 -29.96 11.05 -6.07
N VAL A 479 -29.02 10.86 -7.00
CA VAL A 479 -27.73 11.56 -6.99
C VAL A 479 -27.66 12.58 -8.13
N ALA A 480 -27.37 13.83 -7.77
CA ALA A 480 -27.00 14.86 -8.72
C ALA A 480 -25.62 14.48 -9.32
N ASP A 481 -25.59 14.29 -10.64
CA ASP A 481 -24.37 14.32 -11.46
C ASP A 481 -23.55 13.02 -11.61
N GLY A 482 -24.21 11.89 -11.87
CA GLY A 482 -23.57 10.75 -12.53
C GLY A 482 -23.97 10.69 -13.99
N ASP A 483 -23.09 11.07 -14.92
CA ASP A 483 -23.32 10.80 -16.34
C ASP A 483 -23.51 9.29 -16.52
N LYS A 484 -24.75 8.89 -16.88
CA LYS A 484 -25.10 7.48 -17.11
C LYS A 484 -24.35 6.88 -18.30
N SER A 485 -23.67 7.70 -19.11
CA SER A 485 -22.78 7.27 -20.18
C SER A 485 -21.47 6.67 -19.67
N LEU A 486 -21.03 7.02 -18.45
CA LEU A 486 -19.77 6.54 -17.88
C LEU A 486 -19.95 5.19 -17.17
N PRO A 487 -18.94 4.30 -17.25
CA PRO A 487 -18.96 3.05 -16.51
C PRO A 487 -18.95 3.30 -15.00
N GLN A 488 -19.64 2.45 -14.25
CA GLN A 488 -19.58 2.43 -12.79
C GLN A 488 -18.53 1.44 -12.34
N LEU A 489 -17.63 1.85 -11.44
CA LEU A 489 -16.65 0.97 -10.83
C LEU A 489 -17.22 0.41 -9.53
N GLN A 490 -17.23 -0.91 -9.38
CA GLN A 490 -17.56 -1.57 -8.12
C GLN A 490 -16.37 -2.40 -7.63
N HIS A 491 -16.03 -2.28 -6.36
CA HIS A 491 -14.82 -2.88 -5.78
C HIS A 491 -15.19 -4.08 -4.90
N LEU A 492 -14.72 -5.25 -5.30
CA LEU A 492 -14.76 -6.48 -4.51
C LEU A 492 -13.36 -6.75 -3.95
N ILE A 493 -13.29 -7.19 -2.70
CA ILE A 493 -12.04 -7.58 -2.04
C ILE A 493 -12.12 -9.06 -1.70
N LEU A 494 -11.13 -9.82 -2.16
CA LEU A 494 -10.71 -11.05 -1.50
C LEU A 494 -9.71 -10.67 -0.41
N GLN A 495 -9.92 -11.15 0.80
CA GLN A 495 -8.92 -11.21 1.86
C GLN A 495 -8.59 -12.67 2.12
N VAL A 496 -7.30 -13.02 2.06
CA VAL A 496 -6.80 -14.32 2.51
C VAL A 496 -5.92 -14.10 3.73
N THR A 497 -6.25 -14.81 4.80
CA THR A 497 -5.54 -14.74 6.08
C THR A 497 -4.82 -16.05 6.32
N ASN A 498 -3.50 -16.02 6.41
CA ASN A 498 -2.71 -17.14 6.90
C ASN A 498 -2.70 -17.11 8.44
N LYS A 499 -3.24 -18.16 9.07
CA LYS A 499 -3.42 -18.26 10.53
C LYS A 499 -2.43 -19.18 11.23
N ARG A 500 -1.41 -19.69 10.52
CA ARG A 500 -0.50 -20.71 11.06
C ARG A 500 0.31 -20.24 12.27
N GLY A 501 0.78 -19.00 12.26
CA GLY A 501 1.66 -18.46 13.30
C GLY A 501 0.96 -17.60 14.34
N LYS A 502 1.76 -17.09 15.30
CA LYS A 502 1.29 -16.21 16.37
C LYS A 502 0.59 -14.95 15.84
N TYR A 503 1.08 -14.41 14.73
CA TYR A 503 0.55 -13.20 14.10
C TYR A 503 0.00 -13.55 12.72
N PRO A 504 -1.33 -13.53 12.54
CA PRO A 504 -1.94 -13.78 11.24
C PRO A 504 -1.49 -12.76 10.19
N ILE A 505 -1.17 -13.23 8.98
CA ILE A 505 -0.77 -12.36 7.87
C ILE A 505 -1.86 -12.33 6.81
N ARG A 506 -2.27 -11.12 6.42
CA ARG A 506 -3.32 -10.90 5.41
C ARG A 506 -2.73 -10.43 4.09
N ARG A 507 -3.20 -11.02 3.00
CA ARG A 507 -3.04 -10.49 1.64
C ARG A 507 -4.39 -10.43 0.95
N TYR A 508 -4.48 -9.57 -0.06
CA TYR A 508 -5.74 -9.22 -0.68
C TYR A 508 -5.67 -9.38 -2.19
N LYS A 509 -6.85 -9.46 -2.82
CA LYS A 509 -7.04 -9.22 -4.25
C LYS A 509 -8.20 -8.26 -4.42
N ARG A 510 -7.91 -7.06 -4.94
CA ARG A 510 -8.96 -6.17 -5.41
C ARG A 510 -9.42 -6.60 -6.80
N VAL A 511 -10.72 -6.84 -6.94
CA VAL A 511 -11.38 -7.07 -8.23
C VAL A 511 -12.29 -5.88 -8.51
N VAL A 512 -12.03 -5.17 -9.61
CA VAL A 512 -12.81 -4.00 -10.04
C VAL A 512 -13.74 -4.41 -11.18
N PHE A 513 -15.03 -4.31 -10.93
CA PHE A 513 -16.06 -4.49 -11.95
C PHE A 513 -16.34 -3.14 -12.62
N GLU A 514 -16.01 -3.03 -13.91
CA GLU A 514 -16.30 -1.88 -14.76
C GLU A 514 -17.66 -2.12 -15.47
N ILE A 515 -18.73 -1.56 -14.91
CA ILE A 515 -20.11 -1.85 -15.31
C ILE A 515 -20.66 -0.77 -16.26
N GLY A 516 -21.10 -1.21 -17.43
CA GLY A 516 -21.66 -0.33 -18.47
C GLY A 516 -20.63 0.19 -19.46
N ALA A 517 -19.45 -0.43 -19.54
CA ALA A 517 -18.49 -0.16 -20.60
C ALA A 517 -19.11 -0.42 -21.98
N GLN A 518 -18.92 0.51 -22.93
CA GLN A 518 -19.18 0.25 -24.34
C GLN A 518 -18.09 -0.71 -24.84
N LEU A 519 -18.47 -1.91 -25.27
CA LEU A 519 -17.55 -2.91 -25.84
C LEU A 519 -17.01 -2.50 -27.21
#